data_AF-A0A970MW37-F1
#
_entry.id   AF-A0A970MW37-F1
#
_cell.length_a   1.000
_cell.length_b   1.000
_cell.length_c   1.000
_cell.angle_alpha   90.00
_cell.angle_beta   90.00
_cell.angle_gamma   90.00
#
_symmetry.space_group_name_H-M   'P 1'
#
loop_
_entity.id
_entity.type
_entity.pdbx_description
1 polymer ?
#
loop_
_entity_poly.entity_id
_entity_poly.type
_entity_poly.pdbx_seq_one_letter_code
_entity_poly.pdbx_strand_id
1 'polypeptide(L)'
;MKIAIMTDLEGVAGVVDSVNWCNETSRYYELAKDLLTGEVTAAIDGFREGGATEFLVIDGHGCGAINICLLDPAAEYARGWVGPWPFGIDESIDAVAWVGQHAKAGTEKAHLCHTGSMNVIDFSVNGISIGEFGKFAFCAAELGIPSIFGSGDEAFTKEAQALIPGIETVIVKRGVAIGTGE
;
A
#
# COMPACT_ATOMS: atom_id res chain seq x y z
N MET A 1 13.99 -15.51 2.41
CA MET A 1 12.66 -15.17 1.88
C MET A 1 12.63 -13.66 1.68
N LYS A 2 12.39 -13.21 0.45
CA LYS A 2 12.37 -11.81 0.04
C LYS A 2 10.93 -11.31 -0.10
N ILE A 3 10.58 -10.27 0.65
CA ILE A 3 9.24 -9.66 0.65
C ILE A 3 9.31 -8.31 -0.04
N ALA A 4 8.46 -8.08 -1.04
CA ALA A 4 8.24 -6.76 -1.61
C ALA A 4 7.06 -6.08 -0.91
N ILE A 5 7.29 -4.89 -0.36
CA ILE A 5 6.32 -4.12 0.41
C ILE A 5 5.96 -2.89 -0.40
N MET A 6 4.76 -2.86 -0.96
CA MET A 6 4.18 -1.69 -1.60
C MET A 6 3.66 -0.75 -0.52
N THR A 7 4.06 0.51 -0.57
CA THR A 7 3.63 1.51 0.41
C THR A 7 2.76 2.57 -0.24
N ASP A 8 1.74 2.99 0.49
CA ASP A 8 0.92 4.14 0.13
C ASP A 8 0.58 4.96 1.38
N LEU A 9 0.09 6.18 1.23
CA LEU A 9 -0.02 7.14 2.34
C LEU A 9 -1.46 7.32 2.84
N GLU A 10 -2.42 7.26 1.93
CA GLU A 10 -3.82 7.55 2.19
C GLU A 10 -4.43 6.59 3.20
N GLY A 11 -3.98 5.34 3.29
CA GLY A 11 -4.50 4.33 4.21
C GLY A 11 -3.85 4.33 5.61
N VAL A 12 -2.78 5.10 5.82
CA VAL A 12 -1.99 5.12 7.06
C VAL A 12 -2.81 5.65 8.25
N ALA A 13 -2.59 5.07 9.43
CA ALA A 13 -3.21 5.52 10.66
C ALA A 13 -2.82 6.98 10.98
N GLY A 14 -3.82 7.81 11.28
CA GLY A 14 -3.60 9.22 11.60
C GLY A 14 -3.48 10.16 10.39
N VAL A 15 -3.41 9.65 9.16
CA VAL A 15 -3.57 10.47 7.94
C VAL A 15 -5.05 10.80 7.72
N VAL A 16 -5.38 12.08 7.62
CA VAL A 16 -6.79 12.55 7.70
C VAL A 16 -7.34 13.10 6.38
N ASP A 17 -6.53 13.75 5.57
CA ASP A 17 -6.98 14.32 4.30
C ASP A 17 -5.81 14.57 3.35
N SER A 18 -6.08 14.53 2.05
CA SER A 18 -5.04 14.70 1.03
C SER A 18 -4.34 16.06 1.12
N VAL A 19 -5.08 17.16 1.34
CA VAL A 19 -4.54 18.52 1.26
C VAL A 19 -3.53 18.80 2.38
N ASN A 20 -3.80 18.34 3.59
CA ASN A 20 -2.96 18.61 4.75
C ASN A 20 -1.95 17.50 5.05
N TRP A 21 -2.06 16.31 4.44
CA TRP A 21 -1.22 15.15 4.77
C TRP A 21 -0.50 14.47 3.61
N CYS A 22 -1.02 14.51 2.37
CA CYS A 22 -0.54 13.61 1.31
C CYS A 22 0.23 14.30 0.18
N ASN A 23 0.60 15.57 0.29
CA ASN A 23 1.37 16.26 -0.75
C ASN A 23 2.70 16.78 -0.21
N GLU A 24 3.72 16.94 -1.05
CA GLU A 24 5.05 17.47 -0.65
C GLU A 24 4.97 18.80 0.11
N THR A 25 3.96 19.62 -0.17
CA THR A 25 3.74 20.94 0.45
C THR A 25 2.71 20.93 1.58
N SER A 26 2.16 19.76 1.89
CA SER A 26 1.15 19.58 2.93
C SER A 26 1.72 19.90 4.31
N ARG A 27 0.88 20.53 5.15
CA ARG A 27 1.26 20.98 6.50
C ARG A 27 1.83 19.86 7.37
N TYR A 28 1.34 18.64 7.24
CA TYR A 28 1.70 17.49 8.07
C TYR A 28 2.46 16.41 7.29
N TYR A 29 2.98 16.71 6.10
CA TYR A 29 3.61 15.71 5.23
C TYR A 29 4.75 14.95 5.90
N GLU A 30 5.67 15.65 6.57
CA GLU A 30 6.78 15.00 7.26
C GLU A 30 6.33 14.09 8.41
N LEU A 31 5.26 14.48 9.13
CA LEU A 31 4.66 13.61 10.14
C LEU A 31 4.00 12.38 9.49
N ALA A 32 3.33 12.55 8.35
CA ALA A 32 2.72 11.46 7.61
C ALA A 32 3.78 10.43 7.15
N LYS A 33 4.95 10.91 6.69
CA LYS A 33 6.09 10.07 6.34
C LYS A 33 6.63 9.29 7.52
N ASP A 34 6.75 9.93 8.69
CA ASP A 34 7.20 9.26 9.91
C ASP A 34 6.21 8.15 10.33
N LEU A 35 4.91 8.41 10.22
CA LEU A 35 3.86 7.44 10.51
C LEU A 35 3.90 6.26 9.54
N LEU A 36 3.95 6.51 8.23
CA LEU A 36 4.05 5.46 7.21
C LEU A 36 5.31 4.61 7.42
N THR A 37 6.47 5.24 7.58
CA THR A 37 7.71 4.50 7.81
C THR A 37 7.63 3.68 9.11
N GLY A 38 7.00 4.19 10.15
CA GLY A 38 6.75 3.43 11.39
C GLY A 38 5.92 2.17 11.16
N GLU A 39 4.83 2.26 10.39
CA GLU A 39 4.01 1.10 10.01
C GLU A 39 4.79 0.10 9.14
N VAL A 40 5.60 0.59 8.19
CA VAL A 40 6.46 -0.26 7.34
C VAL A 40 7.51 -1.00 8.17
N THR A 41 8.19 -0.32 9.08
CA THR A 41 9.17 -0.95 9.98
C THR A 41 8.50 -2.00 10.87
N ALA A 42 7.29 -1.74 11.39
CA ALA A 42 6.54 -2.73 12.16
C ALA A 42 6.15 -3.96 11.32
N ALA A 43 5.77 -3.78 10.05
CA ALA A 43 5.50 -4.88 9.14
C ALA A 43 6.77 -5.71 8.86
N ILE A 44 7.91 -5.04 8.62
CA ILE A 44 9.22 -5.68 8.44
C ILE A 44 9.58 -6.53 9.67
N ASP A 45 9.38 -6.01 10.88
CA ASP A 45 9.61 -6.77 12.12
C ASP A 45 8.76 -8.04 12.17
N GLY A 46 7.46 -7.93 11.87
CA GLY A 46 6.56 -9.09 11.81
C GLY A 46 6.96 -10.13 10.74
N PHE A 47 7.34 -9.68 9.55
CA PHE A 47 7.83 -10.59 8.50
C PHE A 47 9.14 -11.27 8.89
N ARG A 48 10.04 -10.54 9.56
CA ARG A 48 11.29 -11.10 10.07
C ARG A 48 11.04 -12.18 11.12
N GLU A 49 10.11 -11.94 12.04
CA GLU A 49 9.65 -12.97 12.99
C GLU A 49 9.04 -14.18 12.29
N GLY A 50 8.37 -13.96 11.15
CA GLY A 50 7.88 -15.00 10.25
C GLY A 50 8.96 -15.72 9.41
N GLY A 51 10.23 -15.31 9.51
CA GLY A 51 11.36 -15.93 8.82
C GLY A 51 11.80 -15.25 7.52
N ALA A 52 11.23 -14.09 7.17
CA ALA A 52 11.74 -13.27 6.07
C ALA A 52 13.11 -12.67 6.41
N THR A 53 13.96 -12.51 5.40
CA THR A 53 15.35 -12.07 5.56
C THR A 53 15.72 -10.89 4.68
N GLU A 54 14.93 -10.62 3.65
CA GLU A 54 15.18 -9.57 2.66
C GLU A 54 13.88 -8.79 2.43
N PHE A 55 13.99 -7.46 2.36
CA PHE A 55 12.84 -6.57 2.27
C PHE A 55 13.09 -5.54 1.17
N LEU A 56 12.19 -5.48 0.19
CA LEU A 56 12.17 -4.44 -0.83
C LEU A 56 10.99 -3.52 -0.55
N VAL A 57 11.25 -2.28 -0.17
CA VAL A 57 10.21 -1.27 0.08
C VAL A 57 10.02 -0.43 -1.17
N ILE A 58 8.85 -0.53 -1.79
CA ILE A 58 8.46 0.18 -3.00
C ILE A 58 7.62 1.39 -2.59
N ASP A 59 8.17 2.59 -2.77
CA ASP A 59 7.51 3.85 -2.42
C ASP A 59 6.47 4.23 -3.48
N GLY A 60 5.25 3.71 -3.30
CA GLY A 60 4.16 3.79 -4.29
C GLY A 60 3.40 5.11 -4.29
N HIS A 61 3.42 5.85 -3.19
CA HIS A 61 2.71 7.12 -3.08
C HIS A 61 3.31 8.17 -4.05
N GLY A 62 2.46 8.99 -4.68
CA GLY A 62 2.81 9.82 -5.84
C GLY A 62 4.17 10.54 -5.78
N CYS A 63 4.41 11.33 -4.73
CA CYS A 63 5.69 12.04 -4.50
C CYS A 63 6.70 11.30 -3.60
N GLY A 64 6.34 10.09 -3.14
CA GLY A 64 7.14 9.26 -2.24
C GLY A 64 7.03 9.70 -0.79
N ALA A 65 6.62 8.79 0.09
CA ALA A 65 6.24 9.08 1.47
C ALA A 65 7.08 8.33 2.53
N ILE A 66 8.21 7.73 2.16
CA ILE A 66 9.09 7.07 3.12
C ILE A 66 10.14 8.05 3.68
N ASN A 67 10.18 8.18 5.01
CA ASN A 67 11.33 8.76 5.70
C ASN A 67 12.49 7.74 5.77
N ILE A 68 13.49 7.91 4.91
CA ILE A 68 14.68 7.04 4.84
C ILE A 68 15.52 6.99 6.12
N CYS A 69 15.43 8.01 6.98
CA CYS A 69 16.19 8.05 8.23
C CYS A 69 15.57 7.15 9.31
N LEU A 70 14.30 6.79 9.15
CA LEU A 70 13.55 5.93 10.07
C LEU A 70 13.31 4.53 9.51
N LEU A 71 13.60 4.32 8.23
CA LEU A 71 13.41 3.04 7.57
C LEU A 71 14.39 2.00 8.14
N ASP A 72 13.93 0.75 8.24
CA ASP A 72 14.78 -0.36 8.62
C ASP A 72 16.07 -0.41 7.75
N PRO A 73 17.27 -0.38 8.35
CA PRO A 73 18.53 -0.37 7.60
C PRO A 73 18.77 -1.61 6.73
N ALA A 74 18.06 -2.71 6.97
CA ALA A 74 18.13 -3.93 6.17
C ALA A 74 17.19 -3.89 4.95
N ALA A 75 16.33 -2.87 4.82
CA ALA A 75 15.44 -2.73 3.68
C ALA A 75 16.14 -2.11 2.47
N GLU A 76 15.94 -2.71 1.31
CA GLU A 76 16.21 -2.09 0.02
C GLU A 76 15.08 -1.09 -0.29
N TYR A 77 15.43 0.16 -0.56
CA TYR A 77 14.46 1.21 -0.84
C TYR A 77 14.38 1.51 -2.35
N ALA A 78 13.24 1.21 -2.96
CA ALA A 78 12.92 1.61 -4.32
C ALA A 78 12.16 2.94 -4.31
N ARG A 79 12.90 4.04 -4.51
CA ARG A 79 12.34 5.38 -4.54
C ARG A 79 11.58 5.63 -5.85
N GLY A 80 10.26 5.74 -5.74
CA GLY A 80 9.38 6.00 -6.87
C GLY A 80 9.28 4.80 -7.83
N TRP A 81 8.79 5.08 -9.02
CA TRP A 81 8.39 4.10 -10.04
C TRP A 81 9.62 3.50 -10.77
N VAL A 82 10.48 2.78 -10.04
CA VAL A 82 11.73 2.19 -10.55
C VAL A 82 11.45 0.94 -11.39
N GLY A 83 12.17 0.79 -12.51
CA GLY A 83 12.11 -0.39 -13.36
C GLY A 83 10.87 -0.45 -14.27
N PRO A 84 10.75 -1.51 -15.10
CA PRO A 84 9.53 -1.75 -15.85
C PRO A 84 8.36 -2.01 -14.90
N TRP A 85 7.14 -1.64 -15.30
CA TRP A 85 5.94 -2.07 -14.57
C TRP A 85 5.88 -3.62 -14.55
N PRO A 86 5.62 -4.27 -13.39
CA PRO A 86 5.21 -3.70 -12.10
C PRO A 86 6.38 -3.40 -11.14
N PHE A 87 6.97 -2.19 -11.22
CA PHE A 87 8.00 -1.72 -10.27
C PHE A 87 9.28 -2.57 -10.19
N GLY A 88 9.61 -3.27 -11.28
CA GLY A 88 10.83 -4.07 -11.39
C GLY A 88 10.87 -5.33 -10.52
N ILE A 89 9.75 -5.79 -9.97
CA ILE A 89 9.69 -7.12 -9.34
C ILE A 89 9.84 -8.21 -10.39
N ASP A 90 10.40 -9.34 -9.98
CA ASP A 90 10.59 -10.55 -10.77
C ASP A 90 10.41 -11.79 -9.87
N GLU A 91 10.62 -12.98 -10.42
CA GLU A 91 10.44 -14.26 -9.74
C GLU A 91 11.43 -14.49 -8.58
N SER A 92 12.34 -13.55 -8.27
CA SER A 92 13.18 -13.60 -7.07
C SER A 92 12.46 -13.14 -5.80
N ILE A 93 11.28 -12.50 -5.93
CA ILE A 93 10.43 -12.12 -4.80
C ILE A 93 9.58 -13.32 -4.38
N ASP A 94 9.58 -13.65 -3.08
CA ASP A 94 8.82 -14.78 -2.55
C ASP A 94 7.37 -14.41 -2.22
N ALA A 95 7.10 -13.14 -1.88
CA ALA A 95 5.75 -12.64 -1.61
C ALA A 95 5.66 -11.11 -1.68
N VAL A 96 4.44 -10.59 -1.87
CA VAL A 96 4.13 -9.16 -1.85
C VAL A 96 3.18 -8.79 -0.70
N ALA A 97 3.37 -7.60 -0.16
CA ALA A 97 2.60 -7.02 0.93
C ALA A 97 2.29 -5.54 0.69
N TRP A 98 1.27 -5.02 1.36
CA TRP A 98 0.86 -3.61 1.30
C TRP A 98 0.84 -2.97 2.68
N VAL A 99 1.31 -1.73 2.78
CA VAL A 99 1.22 -0.91 3.99
C VAL A 99 0.68 0.47 3.64
N GLY A 100 -0.35 0.91 4.39
CA GLY A 100 -0.97 2.22 4.20
C GLY A 100 -1.86 2.31 2.96
N GLN A 101 -2.39 1.20 2.46
CA GLN A 101 -3.19 1.14 1.23
C GLN A 101 -4.62 1.64 1.45
N HIS A 102 -5.17 2.35 0.45
CA HIS A 102 -6.59 2.72 0.39
C HIS A 102 -7.39 1.85 -0.59
N ALA A 103 -8.72 1.86 -0.43
CA ALA A 103 -9.64 1.17 -1.34
C ALA A 103 -9.74 1.84 -2.72
N LYS A 104 -10.19 1.07 -3.72
CA LYS A 104 -10.39 1.53 -5.11
C LYS A 104 -11.41 2.64 -5.26
N ALA A 105 -11.37 3.32 -6.40
CA ALA A 105 -12.29 4.39 -6.77
C ALA A 105 -13.75 3.95 -6.64
N GLY A 106 -14.60 4.87 -6.15
CA GLY A 106 -16.04 4.63 -6.00
C GLY A 106 -16.41 3.72 -4.82
N THR A 107 -15.47 3.30 -3.98
CA THR A 107 -15.77 2.48 -2.80
C THR A 107 -16.50 3.30 -1.73
N GLU A 108 -17.70 2.83 -1.36
CA GLU A 108 -18.48 3.49 -0.31
C GLU A 108 -17.77 3.40 1.05
N LYS A 109 -17.81 4.52 1.80
CA LYS A 109 -17.19 4.62 3.14
C LYS A 109 -15.69 4.30 3.15
N ALA A 110 -15.01 4.51 2.04
CA ALA A 110 -13.55 4.43 1.97
C ALA A 110 -12.93 5.81 2.17
N HIS A 111 -11.79 5.83 2.87
CA HIS A 111 -11.00 7.03 3.07
C HIS A 111 -10.14 7.31 1.83
N LEU A 112 -10.24 8.53 1.28
CA LEU A 112 -9.45 9.00 0.11
C LEU A 112 -9.42 8.01 -1.08
N CYS A 113 -10.50 7.28 -1.31
CA CYS A 113 -10.51 6.23 -2.34
C CYS A 113 -10.36 6.79 -3.76
N HIS A 114 -9.44 6.20 -4.51
CA HIS A 114 -9.20 6.49 -5.91
C HIS A 114 -8.50 5.30 -6.61
N THR A 115 -8.16 5.43 -7.89
CA THR A 115 -7.40 4.40 -8.61
C THR A 115 -6.46 5.03 -9.63
N GLY A 116 -5.22 5.23 -9.23
CA GLY A 116 -4.13 5.93 -9.90
C GLY A 116 -4.33 7.44 -9.97
N SER A 117 -5.56 7.88 -10.22
CA SER A 117 -5.95 9.28 -10.28
C SER A 117 -7.39 9.45 -9.82
N MET A 118 -7.70 10.64 -9.28
CA MET A 118 -9.07 11.06 -8.95
C MET A 118 -10.02 11.12 -10.16
N ASN A 119 -9.49 11.04 -11.39
CA ASN A 119 -10.28 11.04 -12.62
C ASN A 119 -10.78 9.64 -13.05
N VAL A 120 -10.40 8.58 -12.32
CA VAL A 120 -10.84 7.21 -12.62
C VAL A 120 -12.11 6.91 -11.82
N ILE A 121 -13.15 6.49 -12.52
CA ILE A 121 -14.43 6.10 -11.90
C ILE A 121 -14.42 4.61 -11.52
N ASP A 122 -13.90 3.78 -12.42
CA ASP A 122 -13.70 2.34 -12.20
C ASP A 122 -12.58 1.84 -13.12
N PHE A 123 -11.86 0.81 -12.69
CA PHE A 123 -10.91 0.07 -13.50
C PHE A 123 -11.21 -1.42 -13.33
N SER A 124 -11.29 -2.18 -14.42
CA SER A 124 -11.59 -3.60 -14.34
C SER A 124 -10.72 -4.46 -15.24
N VAL A 125 -10.50 -5.69 -14.79
CA VAL A 125 -9.83 -6.74 -15.55
C VAL A 125 -10.76 -7.94 -15.60
N ASN A 126 -11.10 -8.40 -16.82
CA ASN A 126 -12.05 -9.49 -17.04
C ASN A 126 -13.39 -9.32 -16.29
N GLY A 127 -13.89 -8.09 -16.21
CA GLY A 127 -15.14 -7.76 -15.54
C GLY A 127 -15.06 -7.68 -14.00
N ILE A 128 -13.88 -7.88 -13.41
CA ILE A 128 -13.63 -7.70 -11.98
C ILE A 128 -13.12 -6.27 -11.77
N SER A 129 -13.90 -5.44 -11.06
CA SER A 129 -13.48 -4.08 -10.66
C SER A 129 -12.36 -4.16 -9.62
N ILE A 130 -11.25 -3.47 -9.86
CA ILE A 130 -10.03 -3.48 -9.04
C ILE A 130 -9.45 -2.08 -8.85
N GLY A 131 -8.81 -1.85 -7.70
CA GLY A 131 -8.00 -0.66 -7.45
C GLY A 131 -6.52 -0.84 -7.79
N GLU A 132 -5.70 0.03 -7.22
CA GLU A 132 -4.23 -0.03 -7.31
C GLU A 132 -3.68 -1.32 -6.70
N PHE A 133 -4.19 -1.70 -5.53
CA PHE A 133 -3.94 -2.99 -4.90
C PHE A 133 -4.11 -4.14 -5.92
N GLY A 134 -5.28 -4.24 -6.54
CA GLY A 134 -5.58 -5.34 -7.47
C GLY A 134 -4.72 -5.29 -8.73
N LYS A 135 -4.37 -4.10 -9.25
CA LYS A 135 -3.46 -3.96 -10.39
C LYS A 135 -2.08 -4.55 -10.07
N PHE A 136 -1.53 -4.23 -8.90
CA PHE A 136 -0.22 -4.77 -8.52
C PHE A 136 -0.30 -6.26 -8.17
N ALA A 137 -1.32 -6.68 -7.40
CA ALA A 137 -1.54 -8.07 -7.02
C ALA A 137 -1.69 -9.00 -8.23
N PHE A 138 -2.40 -8.57 -9.28
CA PHE A 138 -2.56 -9.36 -10.50
C PHE A 138 -1.25 -9.50 -11.28
N CYS A 139 -0.44 -8.44 -11.34
CA CYS A 139 0.87 -8.52 -11.98
C CYS A 139 1.83 -9.42 -11.18
N ALA A 140 1.80 -9.36 -9.84
CA ALA A 140 2.58 -10.27 -8.99
C ALA A 140 2.12 -11.73 -9.16
N ALA A 141 0.81 -11.98 -9.25
CA ALA A 141 0.25 -13.31 -9.45
C ALA A 141 0.66 -13.94 -10.79
N GLU A 142 0.79 -13.15 -11.86
CA GLU A 142 1.31 -13.62 -13.16
C GLU A 142 2.75 -14.15 -13.05
N LEU A 143 3.55 -13.57 -12.16
CA LEU A 143 4.91 -14.02 -11.84
C LEU A 143 4.94 -15.19 -10.83
N GLY A 144 3.78 -15.67 -10.38
CA GLY A 144 3.65 -16.71 -9.36
C GLY A 144 3.92 -16.22 -7.93
N ILE A 145 3.94 -14.91 -7.70
CA ILE A 145 4.26 -14.29 -6.41
C ILE A 145 2.96 -14.08 -5.61
N PRO A 146 2.79 -14.73 -4.45
CA PRO A 146 1.58 -14.60 -3.64
C PRO A 146 1.49 -13.23 -2.93
N SER A 147 0.26 -12.72 -2.84
CA SER A 147 -0.09 -11.58 -2.00
C SER A 147 -0.46 -12.06 -0.60
N ILE A 148 0.33 -11.69 0.41
CA ILE A 148 0.23 -12.32 1.76
C ILE A 148 -0.33 -11.40 2.84
N PHE A 149 -0.19 -10.08 2.70
CA PHE A 149 -0.53 -9.13 3.75
C PHE A 149 -0.97 -7.77 3.20
N GLY A 150 -1.92 -7.11 3.86
CA GLY A 150 -2.23 -5.70 3.61
C GLY A 150 -2.69 -4.94 4.85
N SER A 151 -2.14 -3.76 5.13
CA SER A 151 -2.68 -2.81 6.11
C SER A 151 -3.23 -1.54 5.46
N GLY A 152 -4.31 -0.99 6.04
CA GLY A 152 -4.92 0.23 5.54
C GLY A 152 -6.30 0.50 6.12
N ASP A 153 -7.14 1.19 5.34
CA ASP A 153 -8.50 1.51 5.76
C ASP A 153 -9.42 0.28 5.72
N GLU A 154 -10.50 0.30 6.50
CA GLU A 154 -11.45 -0.82 6.57
C GLU A 154 -11.99 -1.23 5.19
N ALA A 155 -12.26 -0.28 4.30
CA ALA A 155 -12.77 -0.61 2.97
C ALA A 155 -11.72 -1.32 2.12
N PHE A 156 -10.44 -0.92 2.20
CA PHE A 156 -9.34 -1.63 1.57
C PHE A 156 -9.24 -3.08 2.04
N THR A 157 -9.30 -3.32 3.35
CA THR A 157 -9.17 -4.70 3.87
C THR A 157 -10.26 -5.63 3.34
N LYS A 158 -11.49 -5.11 3.16
CA LYS A 158 -12.61 -5.85 2.55
C LYS A 158 -12.37 -6.09 1.06
N GLU A 159 -11.86 -5.10 0.33
CA GLU A 159 -11.45 -5.26 -1.07
C GLU A 159 -10.39 -6.35 -1.22
N ALA A 160 -9.35 -6.31 -0.38
CA ALA A 160 -8.24 -7.23 -0.41
C ALA A 160 -8.69 -8.68 -0.16
N GLN A 161 -9.46 -8.91 0.90
CA GLN A 161 -9.99 -10.24 1.24
C GLN A 161 -10.96 -10.79 0.19
N ALA A 162 -11.74 -9.92 -0.47
CA ALA A 162 -12.64 -10.33 -1.54
C ALA A 162 -11.88 -10.72 -2.81
N LEU A 163 -10.77 -10.03 -3.11
CA LEU A 163 -9.98 -10.26 -4.32
C LEU A 163 -9.00 -11.43 -4.18
N ILE A 164 -8.37 -11.57 -3.00
CA ILE A 164 -7.33 -12.56 -2.72
C ILE A 164 -7.75 -13.42 -1.51
N PRO A 165 -8.38 -14.59 -1.73
CA PRO A 165 -8.74 -15.48 -0.63
C PRO A 165 -7.51 -15.93 0.18
N GLY A 166 -7.53 -15.66 1.50
CA GLY A 166 -6.45 -16.03 2.42
C GLY A 166 -5.38 -14.97 2.64
N ILE A 167 -5.51 -13.77 2.06
CA ILE A 167 -4.66 -12.64 2.43
C ILE A 167 -4.95 -12.19 3.87
N GLU A 168 -3.90 -11.98 4.67
CA GLU A 168 -4.03 -11.40 6.00
C GLU A 168 -4.16 -9.88 5.91
N THR A 169 -5.07 -9.29 6.68
CA THR A 169 -5.29 -7.84 6.62
C THR A 169 -5.44 -7.19 7.98
N VAL A 170 -4.92 -5.97 8.12
CA VAL A 170 -5.05 -5.17 9.34
C VAL A 170 -5.76 -3.86 9.04
N ILE A 171 -6.87 -3.63 9.74
CA ILE A 171 -7.61 -2.36 9.71
C ILE A 171 -6.90 -1.40 10.66
N VAL A 172 -6.35 -0.32 10.12
CA VAL A 172 -5.69 0.72 10.95
C VAL A 172 -6.53 1.99 11.09
N LYS A 173 -7.55 2.16 10.22
CA LYS A 173 -8.53 3.25 10.31
C LYS A 173 -9.82 2.93 9.57
N ARG A 174 -10.84 3.77 9.73
CA ARG A 174 -12.16 3.57 9.10
C ARG A 174 -12.57 4.80 8.30
N GLY A 175 -13.08 4.60 7.09
CA GLY A 175 -13.78 5.66 6.39
C GLY A 175 -15.18 5.86 6.97
N VAL A 176 -15.58 7.11 7.19
CA VAL A 176 -16.90 7.46 7.75
C VAL A 176 -17.87 7.93 6.67
N ALA A 177 -17.34 8.61 5.65
CA ALA A 177 -17.99 8.98 4.41
C ALA A 177 -16.94 9.05 3.29
N ILE A 178 -17.37 9.15 2.03
CA ILE A 178 -16.44 9.26 0.89
C ILE A 178 -15.44 10.39 1.14
N GLY A 179 -14.15 10.07 1.14
CA GLY A 179 -13.07 11.05 1.32
C GLY A 179 -12.83 11.51 2.77
N THR A 180 -13.43 10.86 3.77
CA THR A 180 -13.24 11.19 5.20
C THR A 180 -13.08 9.92 6.04
N GLY A 181 -12.31 9.97 7.12
CA GLY A 181 -12.11 8.81 8.02
C GLY A 181 -11.73 9.19 9.44
N GLU A 182 -11.78 8.20 10.33
CA GLU A 182 -11.39 8.23 11.75
C GLU A 182 -10.35 7.15 12.07
#